data_AF-A0A1B6VPL9-F1
#
_entry.id   AF-A0A1B6VPL9-F1
#
_cell.length_a   1.000
_cell.length_b   1.000
_cell.length_c   1.000
_cell.angle_alpha   90.00
_cell.angle_beta   90.00
_cell.angle_gamma   90.00
#
_symmetry.space_group_name_H-M   'P 1'
#
loop_
_entity.id
_entity.type
_entity.pdbx_description
1 polymer ?
#
loop_
_entity_poly.entity_id
_entity_poly.type
_entity_poly.pdbx_seq_one_letter_code
_entity_poly.pdbx_strand_id
1 'polypeptide(L)'
;MKRTLYFPLLVVAAFTSSHAMAAARHVVKTLPGYSCAMLNLTHEQEMDFNHPPMLYSEPRDGAQTMGGAAEVLAVKSDTAPVNGYIPALQMNMKSGWVKQALIKPYAAAADPTARCEPVLMSDGTQGFSYHHD
;
A
#
# COMPACT_ATOMS: atom_id res chain seq x y z
N MET A 1 79.87 -2.97 -7.84
CA MET A 1 78.62 -3.75 -8.03
C MET A 1 77.44 -2.88 -7.61
N LYS A 2 76.51 -2.60 -8.53
CA LYS A 2 75.43 -1.60 -8.39
C LYS A 2 74.20 -2.20 -7.69
N ARG A 3 73.67 -1.47 -6.70
CA ARG A 3 72.38 -1.72 -6.03
C ARG A 3 71.23 -1.21 -6.90
N THR A 4 70.18 -2.02 -7.06
CA THR A 4 68.93 -1.60 -7.71
C THR A 4 67.78 -1.81 -6.72
N LEU A 5 67.21 -0.70 -6.24
CA LEU A 5 65.99 -0.65 -5.44
C LEU A 5 64.79 -0.67 -6.39
N TYR A 6 63.87 -1.62 -6.20
CA TYR A 6 62.57 -1.65 -6.89
C TYR A 6 61.48 -1.20 -5.92
N PHE A 7 60.85 -0.06 -6.22
CA PHE A 7 59.63 0.45 -5.60
C PHE A 7 58.42 -0.14 -6.35
N PRO A 8 57.59 -1.01 -5.75
CA PRO A 8 56.33 -1.40 -6.38
C PRO A 8 55.26 -0.31 -6.17
N LEU A 9 54.65 0.05 -7.30
CA LEU A 9 53.55 0.98 -7.51
C LEU A 9 52.33 0.66 -6.61
N LEU A 10 51.83 1.65 -5.87
CA LEU A 10 50.52 1.63 -5.22
C LEU A 10 49.43 1.87 -6.29
N VAL A 11 48.69 0.82 -6.66
CA VAL A 11 47.51 0.93 -7.52
C VAL A 11 46.32 1.36 -6.65
N VAL A 12 45.92 2.62 -6.74
CA VAL A 12 44.69 3.13 -6.12
C VAL A 12 43.51 2.69 -7.00
N ALA A 13 42.78 1.66 -6.58
CA ALA A 13 41.53 1.26 -7.21
C ALA A 13 40.45 2.32 -6.91
N ALA A 14 40.12 3.14 -7.91
CA ALA A 14 38.98 4.05 -7.83
C ALA A 14 37.69 3.23 -7.83
N PHE A 15 37.07 3.08 -6.66
CA PHE A 15 35.71 2.55 -6.54
C PHE A 15 34.74 3.54 -7.20
N THR A 16 34.33 3.28 -8.44
CA THR A 16 33.24 3.99 -9.08
C THR A 16 31.94 3.54 -8.41
N SER A 17 31.42 4.35 -7.49
CA SER A 17 30.12 4.16 -6.86
C SER A 17 29.03 4.21 -7.93
N SER A 18 28.62 3.04 -8.42
CA SER A 18 27.45 2.93 -9.31
C SER A 18 26.22 3.27 -8.47
N HIS A 19 25.65 4.46 -8.69
CA HIS A 19 24.41 4.85 -8.06
C HIS A 19 23.30 4.05 -8.76
N ALA A 20 22.86 2.95 -8.15
CA ALA A 20 21.69 2.24 -8.62
C ALA A 20 20.49 3.17 -8.48
N MET A 21 20.06 3.79 -9.59
CA MET A 21 18.81 4.54 -9.62
C MET A 21 17.67 3.54 -9.58
N ALA A 22 17.02 3.42 -8.42
CA ALA A 22 15.77 2.68 -8.33
C ALA A 22 14.78 3.29 -9.33
N ALA A 23 14.22 2.47 -10.22
CA ALA A 23 13.21 2.92 -11.16
C ALA A 23 12.02 3.51 -10.40
N ALA A 24 11.47 4.63 -10.88
CA ALA A 24 10.35 5.28 -10.23
C ALA A 24 9.12 4.34 -10.20
N ARG A 25 8.52 4.22 -9.01
CA ARG A 25 7.28 3.48 -8.80
C ARG A 25 6.15 4.15 -9.59
N HIS A 26 5.48 3.41 -10.46
CA HIS A 26 4.41 3.93 -11.31
C HIS A 26 3.24 2.96 -11.43
N VAL A 27 2.10 3.48 -11.89
CA VAL A 27 0.89 2.71 -12.17
C VAL A 27 1.10 1.82 -13.39
N VAL A 28 0.81 0.52 -13.25
CA VAL A 28 0.83 -0.43 -14.36
C VAL A 28 -0.57 -0.58 -14.97
N LYS A 29 -1.59 -0.75 -14.13
CA LYS A 29 -2.99 -0.91 -14.55
C LYS A 29 -3.94 -0.74 -13.37
N THR A 30 -5.21 -0.51 -13.68
CA THR A 30 -6.32 -0.61 -12.70
C THR A 30 -6.52 -2.06 -12.25
N LEU A 31 -7.15 -2.25 -11.09
CA LEU A 31 -7.54 -3.55 -10.54
C LEU A 31 -9.05 -3.77 -10.74
N PRO A 32 -9.47 -4.52 -11.78
CA PRO A 32 -10.88 -4.73 -12.06
C PRO A 32 -11.62 -5.44 -10.92
N GLY A 33 -12.86 -5.02 -10.69
CA GLY A 33 -13.72 -5.57 -9.62
C GLY A 33 -13.27 -5.16 -8.21
N TYR A 34 -12.50 -4.08 -8.10
CA TYR A 34 -12.25 -3.39 -6.84
C TYR A 34 -12.63 -1.91 -6.95
N SER A 35 -13.11 -1.35 -5.85
CA SER A 35 -13.46 0.06 -5.71
C SER A 35 -12.75 0.64 -4.49
N CYS A 36 -12.53 1.95 -4.49
CA CYS A 36 -12.03 2.62 -3.30
C CYS A 36 -13.13 2.77 -2.25
N ALA A 37 -12.82 2.39 -1.02
CA ALA A 37 -13.53 2.78 0.18
C ALA A 37 -12.60 3.59 1.06
N MET A 38 -13.15 4.37 1.99
CA MET A 38 -12.38 5.02 3.04
C MET A 38 -12.92 4.65 4.41
N LEU A 39 -12.10 4.79 5.44
CA LEU A 39 -12.54 4.65 6.81
C LEU A 39 -13.62 5.69 7.14
N ASN A 40 -14.59 5.27 7.95
CA ASN A 40 -15.67 6.12 8.42
C ASN A 40 -15.63 6.22 9.93
N LEU A 41 -14.63 6.93 10.43
CA LEU A 41 -14.37 7.10 11.84
C LEU A 41 -14.78 8.50 12.31
N THR A 42 -15.09 8.63 13.60
CA THR A 42 -15.08 9.94 14.26
C THR A 42 -13.64 10.36 14.55
N HIS A 43 -13.44 11.65 14.83
CA HIS A 43 -12.12 12.15 15.19
C HIS A 43 -11.54 11.43 16.42
N GLU A 44 -12.37 11.11 17.41
CA GLU A 44 -11.94 10.36 18.60
C GLU A 44 -11.48 8.94 18.24
N GLN A 45 -12.14 8.29 17.29
CA GLN A 45 -11.77 6.95 16.84
C GLN A 45 -10.49 6.95 16.00
N GLU A 46 -10.26 7.98 15.18
CA GLU A 46 -9.00 8.15 14.44
C GLU A 46 -7.80 8.31 15.40
N MET A 47 -8.03 8.97 16.54
CA MET A 47 -7.02 9.21 17.58
C MET A 47 -6.87 8.05 18.58
N ASP A 48 -7.69 6.99 18.48
CA ASP A 48 -7.60 5.82 19.33
C ASP A 48 -6.61 4.79 18.76
N PHE A 49 -5.33 4.96 19.12
CA PHE A 49 -4.26 4.03 18.73
C PHE A 49 -4.35 2.66 19.40
N ASN A 50 -5.21 2.47 20.41
CA ASN A 50 -5.39 1.17 21.08
C ASN A 50 -6.41 0.28 20.37
N HIS A 51 -7.35 0.88 19.63
CA HIS A 51 -8.37 0.16 18.87
C HIS A 51 -8.40 0.56 17.40
N PRO A 52 -7.26 0.45 16.67
CA PRO A 52 -7.22 0.82 15.27
C PRO A 52 -8.14 -0.10 14.45
N PRO A 53 -8.74 0.38 13.34
CA PRO A 53 -9.42 -0.48 12.39
C PRO A 53 -8.45 -1.52 11.82
N MET A 54 -8.92 -2.77 11.74
CA MET A 54 -8.09 -3.90 11.32
C MET A 54 -8.64 -4.57 10.06
N LEU A 55 -7.74 -5.21 9.32
CA LEU A 55 -8.05 -6.25 8.37
C LEU A 55 -7.97 -7.62 9.04
N TYR A 56 -8.85 -8.53 8.63
CA TYR A 56 -9.01 -9.86 9.20
C TYR A 56 -8.81 -10.95 8.16
N SER A 57 -8.31 -12.10 8.60
CA SER A 57 -8.12 -13.30 7.77
C SER A 57 -9.42 -13.97 7.35
N GLU A 58 -10.48 -13.82 8.16
CA GLU A 58 -11.80 -14.42 7.93
C GLU A 58 -12.90 -13.38 8.21
N PRO A 59 -14.09 -13.52 7.60
CA PRO A 59 -15.22 -12.62 7.81
C PRO A 59 -15.97 -12.95 9.11
N ARG A 60 -15.29 -12.80 10.26
CA ARG A 60 -15.90 -12.99 11.57
C ARG A 60 -15.15 -12.23 12.66
N ASP A 61 -15.85 -11.98 13.75
CA ASP A 61 -15.24 -11.44 14.95
C ASP A 61 -14.24 -12.43 15.55
N GLY A 62 -13.16 -11.89 16.13
CA GLY A 62 -12.06 -12.67 16.72
C GLY A 62 -11.19 -13.44 15.72
N ALA A 63 -11.36 -13.23 14.41
CA ALA A 63 -10.42 -13.75 13.41
C ALA A 63 -9.02 -13.12 13.60
N GLN A 64 -7.99 -13.84 13.15
CA GLN A 64 -6.62 -13.32 13.19
C GLN A 64 -6.53 -12.03 12.37
N THR A 65 -5.94 -10.99 12.96
CA THR A 65 -5.69 -9.73 12.27
C THR A 65 -4.54 -9.86 11.28
N MET A 66 -4.70 -9.25 10.11
CA MET A 66 -3.70 -9.23 9.03
C MET A 66 -2.90 -7.92 9.01
N GLY A 67 -3.25 -6.97 9.87
CA GLY A 67 -2.66 -5.63 9.94
C GLY A 67 -3.76 -4.56 10.06
N GLY A 68 -3.35 -3.32 10.32
CA GLY A 68 -4.26 -2.18 10.32
C GLY A 68 -4.87 -1.95 8.93
N ALA A 69 -6.12 -1.54 8.91
CA ALA A 69 -6.74 -1.01 7.70
C ALA A 69 -6.18 0.39 7.43
N ALA A 70 -5.78 0.63 6.18
CA ALA A 70 -5.37 1.96 5.74
C ALA A 70 -6.58 2.89 5.60
N GLU A 71 -6.35 4.20 5.63
CA GLU A 71 -7.40 5.22 5.48
C GLU A 71 -8.24 5.03 4.22
N VAL A 72 -7.59 4.66 3.11
CA VAL A 72 -8.23 4.27 1.85
C VAL A 72 -7.96 2.79 1.60
N LEU A 73 -9.00 2.04 1.26
CA LEU A 73 -8.97 0.61 1.02
C LEU A 73 -9.44 0.28 -0.40
N ALA A 74 -8.81 -0.72 -1.01
CA ALA A 74 -9.35 -1.38 -2.20
C ALA A 74 -10.27 -2.52 -1.74
N VAL A 75 -11.57 -2.35 -1.90
CA VAL A 75 -12.60 -3.34 -1.52
C VAL A 75 -13.21 -3.97 -2.75
N LYS A 76 -13.63 -5.24 -2.66
CA LYS A 76 -14.25 -5.94 -3.78
C LYS A 76 -15.56 -5.26 -4.18
N SER A 77 -15.68 -4.87 -5.44
CA SER A 77 -16.89 -4.24 -5.99
C SER A 77 -18.06 -5.21 -6.04
N ASP A 78 -19.28 -4.67 -5.97
CA ASP A 78 -20.55 -5.41 -6.16
C ASP A 78 -20.69 -6.69 -5.33
N THR A 79 -20.01 -6.73 -4.19
CA THR A 79 -19.97 -7.90 -3.31
C THR A 79 -20.81 -7.64 -2.08
N ALA A 80 -21.80 -8.51 -1.85
CA ALA A 80 -22.57 -8.48 -0.62
C ALA A 80 -21.68 -8.81 0.59
N PRO A 81 -21.90 -8.19 1.76
CA PRO A 81 -21.16 -8.51 2.96
C PRO A 81 -21.35 -9.97 3.39
N VAL A 82 -20.27 -10.61 3.82
CA VAL A 82 -20.31 -11.91 4.48
C VAL A 82 -20.16 -11.67 5.97
N ASN A 83 -21.18 -11.99 6.77
CA ASN A 83 -21.21 -11.74 8.21
C ASN A 83 -20.87 -10.28 8.61
N GLY A 84 -21.22 -9.30 7.77
CA GLY A 84 -20.89 -7.88 8.00
C GLY A 84 -19.48 -7.47 7.58
N TYR A 85 -18.76 -8.31 6.83
CA TYR A 85 -17.42 -8.01 6.30
C TYR A 85 -17.41 -7.95 4.78
N ILE A 86 -16.58 -7.06 4.24
CA ILE A 86 -16.30 -6.93 2.80
C ILE A 86 -14.89 -7.44 2.52
N PRO A 87 -14.64 -8.18 1.42
CA PRO A 87 -13.29 -8.51 1.01
C PRO A 87 -12.49 -7.25 0.63
N ALA A 88 -11.27 -7.13 1.12
CA ALA A 88 -10.36 -6.02 0.86
C ALA A 88 -8.96 -6.52 0.49
N LEU A 89 -8.17 -5.66 -0.14
CA LEU A 89 -6.76 -5.93 -0.43
C LEU A 89 -5.83 -5.21 0.55
N GLN A 90 -4.78 -5.91 0.94
CA GLN A 90 -3.58 -5.31 1.53
C GLN A 90 -2.67 -4.75 0.43
N MET A 91 -1.73 -3.87 0.82
CA MET A 91 -0.72 -3.31 -0.08
C MET A 91 0.11 -4.39 -0.80
N ASN A 92 0.29 -5.57 -0.20
CA ASN A 92 1.00 -6.70 -0.80
C ASN A 92 0.11 -7.61 -1.69
N MET A 93 -1.06 -7.12 -2.12
CA MET A 93 -2.06 -7.84 -2.92
C MET A 93 -2.72 -9.05 -2.24
N LYS A 94 -2.45 -9.32 -0.95
CA LYS A 94 -3.18 -10.36 -0.22
C LYS A 94 -4.60 -9.90 0.08
N SER A 95 -5.55 -10.80 -0.12
CA SER A 95 -6.95 -10.58 0.24
C SER A 95 -7.15 -10.81 1.74
N GLY A 96 -7.98 -9.96 2.35
CA GLY A 96 -8.48 -10.09 3.71
C GLY A 96 -9.88 -9.51 3.80
N TRP A 97 -10.33 -9.21 5.00
CA TRP A 97 -11.69 -8.77 5.29
C TRP A 97 -11.70 -7.52 6.15
N VAL A 98 -12.53 -6.54 5.80
CA VAL A 98 -12.78 -5.34 6.60
C VAL A 98 -14.23 -5.33 7.06
N LYS A 99 -14.50 -4.86 8.28
CA LYS A 99 -15.87 -4.66 8.75
C LYS A 99 -16.55 -3.59 7.90
N GLN A 100 -17.70 -3.93 7.32
CA GLN A 100 -18.45 -2.99 6.47
C GLN A 100 -18.84 -1.72 7.23
N ALA A 101 -19.19 -1.84 8.51
CA ALA A 101 -19.61 -0.71 9.34
C ALA A 101 -18.50 0.34 9.58
N LEU A 102 -17.23 0.00 9.31
CA LEU A 102 -16.08 0.90 9.49
C LEU A 102 -15.71 1.65 8.21
N ILE A 103 -16.38 1.38 7.09
CA ILE A 103 -16.03 1.95 5.80
C ILE A 103 -17.22 2.64 5.14
N LYS A 104 -16.91 3.59 4.27
CA LYS A 104 -17.85 4.26 3.38
C LYS A 104 -17.27 4.34 1.96
N PRO A 105 -18.09 4.60 0.93
CA PRO A 105 -17.56 4.95 -0.39
C PRO A 105 -16.54 6.09 -0.28
N TYR A 106 -15.46 6.00 -1.04
CA TYR A 106 -14.44 7.05 -1.06
C TYR A 106 -15.04 8.39 -1.48
N ALA A 107 -14.73 9.44 -0.73
CA ALA A 107 -15.00 10.83 -1.08
C ALA A 107 -13.94 11.72 -0.43
N ALA A 108 -13.14 12.44 -1.24
CA ALA A 108 -12.14 13.33 -0.69
C ALA A 108 -12.81 14.56 -0.06
N ALA A 109 -12.45 14.88 1.19
CA ALA A 109 -13.04 16.01 1.91
C ALA A 109 -12.77 17.36 1.21
N ALA A 110 -11.59 17.50 0.60
CA ALA A 110 -11.19 18.71 -0.10
C ALA A 110 -11.78 18.82 -1.52
N ASP A 111 -12.19 17.70 -2.13
CA ASP A 111 -12.79 17.67 -3.46
C ASP A 111 -13.74 16.46 -3.63
N PRO A 112 -15.05 16.65 -3.48
CA PRO A 112 -16.04 15.59 -3.65
C PRO A 112 -16.11 15.00 -5.06
N THR A 113 -15.57 15.68 -6.08
CA THR A 113 -15.54 15.18 -7.46
C THR A 113 -14.36 14.23 -7.71
N ALA A 114 -13.33 14.27 -6.86
CA ALA A 114 -12.17 13.42 -6.97
C ALA A 114 -12.56 11.94 -7.00
N ARG A 115 -12.02 11.22 -7.97
CA ARG A 115 -12.16 9.78 -8.14
C ARG A 115 -10.92 9.07 -7.62
N CYS A 116 -11.14 7.86 -7.11
CA CYS A 116 -10.08 6.97 -6.68
C CYS A 116 -10.26 5.63 -7.38
N GLU A 117 -9.16 5.10 -7.94
CA GLU A 117 -9.11 3.79 -8.57
C GLU A 117 -8.02 2.92 -7.93
N PRO A 118 -8.35 1.71 -7.48
CA PRO A 118 -7.33 0.75 -7.08
C PRO A 118 -6.48 0.32 -8.28
N VAL A 119 -5.16 0.32 -8.12
CA VAL A 119 -4.19 0.02 -9.17
C VAL A 119 -3.13 -0.99 -8.74
N LEU A 120 -2.57 -1.71 -9.71
CA LEU A 120 -1.32 -2.45 -9.57
C LEU A 120 -0.15 -1.53 -9.89
N MET A 121 0.82 -1.48 -8.98
CA MET A 121 2.04 -0.69 -9.13
C MET A 121 3.16 -1.53 -9.76
N SER A 122 4.18 -0.87 -10.30
CA SER A 122 5.31 -1.50 -11.01
C SER A 122 6.16 -2.43 -10.14
N ASP A 123 6.06 -2.32 -8.81
CA ASP A 123 6.70 -3.19 -7.82
C ASP A 123 5.81 -4.38 -7.39
N GLY A 124 4.65 -4.55 -8.02
CA GLY A 124 3.69 -5.62 -7.72
C GLY A 124 2.78 -5.34 -6.52
N THR A 125 2.89 -4.16 -5.89
CA THR A 125 2.03 -3.76 -4.78
C THR A 125 0.71 -3.16 -5.25
N GLN A 126 -0.29 -3.16 -4.36
CA GLN A 126 -1.51 -2.39 -4.54
C GLN A 126 -1.23 -0.90 -4.25
N GLY A 127 -1.82 -0.04 -5.08
CA GLY A 127 -1.83 1.41 -4.90
C GLY A 127 -3.17 2.01 -5.30
N PHE A 128 -3.23 3.35 -5.29
CA PHE A 128 -4.40 4.11 -5.69
C PHE A 128 -3.98 5.18 -6.70
N SER A 129 -4.78 5.34 -7.75
CA SER A 129 -4.70 6.47 -8.66
C SER A 129 -5.82 7.44 -8.34
N TYR A 130 -5.50 8.71 -8.21
CA TYR A 130 -6.45 9.78 -7.90
C TYR A 130 -6.58 10.69 -9.11
N HIS A 131 -7.82 10.94 -9.51
CA HIS A 131 -8.12 11.74 -10.69
C HIS A 131 -9.21 12.76 -10.36
N HIS A 132 -9.12 13.89 -11.04
CA HIS A 132 -10.16 14.90 -11.08
C HIS A 132 -10.69 14.93 -12.51
N ASP A 133 -12.00 15.07 -12.65
CA ASP A 133 -12.63 15.31 -13.95
C ASP A 133 -12.53 16.80 -14.33
#